data_AF-A0A0C9W5H0-F1
#
_entry.id   AF-A0A0C9W5H0-F1
#
_cell.length_a   1.000
_cell.length_b   1.000
_cell.length_c   1.000
_cell.angle_alpha   90.00
_cell.angle_beta   90.00
_cell.angle_gamma   90.00
#
_symmetry.space_group_name_H-M   'P 1'
#
loop_
_entity.id
_entity.type
_entity.pdbx_description
1 polymer ?
#
loop_
_entity_poly.entity_id
_entity_poly.type
_entity_poly.pdbx_seq_one_letter_code
_entity_poly.pdbx_strand_id
1 'polypeptide(L)'
;TFRCSDCKGIQLFCQDCLVHRHLLTPLHHVQHWTGVFFECVTLKQLSLCIQLGHPVGTTCLNPEKAYNNDFVVLDTNEIHEVGLNFCGCNTTQSHLTQLLHARWYPATMLLPKSAATFHVLDHFQMYMFESKGSAFE
;
A
#
# COMPACT_ATOMS: atom_id res chain seq x y z
N THR A 1 0.29 -17.67 -13.21
CA THR A 1 -1.14 -17.24 -13.20
C THR A 1 -1.48 -16.67 -11.85
N PHE A 2 -2.18 -15.54 -11.76
CA PHE A 2 -2.37 -14.81 -10.52
C PHE A 2 -3.85 -14.58 -10.19
N ARG A 3 -4.17 -14.43 -8.91
CA ARG A 3 -5.49 -13.99 -8.43
C ARG A 3 -5.34 -13.01 -7.27
N CYS A 4 -6.39 -12.25 -6.99
CA CYS A 4 -6.48 -11.41 -5.80
C CYS A 4 -7.56 -11.96 -4.88
N SER A 5 -7.30 -11.97 -3.57
CA SER A 5 -8.24 -12.47 -2.56
C SER A 5 -9.27 -11.42 -2.13
N ASP A 6 -8.93 -10.13 -2.22
CA ASP A 6 -9.79 -9.03 -1.78
C ASP A 6 -10.67 -8.47 -2.92
N CYS A 7 -10.26 -8.66 -4.18
CA CYS A 7 -11.05 -8.24 -5.34
C CYS A 7 -12.35 -9.07 -5.44
N LYS A 8 -13.46 -8.39 -5.78
CA LYS A 8 -14.72 -9.07 -6.07
C LYS A 8 -14.59 -9.89 -7.37
N GLY A 9 -14.37 -11.21 -7.25
CA GLY A 9 -14.38 -12.17 -8.35
C GLY A 9 -13.26 -13.22 -8.27
N ILE A 10 -13.55 -14.45 -8.69
CA ILE A 10 -12.61 -15.60 -8.69
C ILE A 10 -11.92 -15.72 -10.06
N GLN A 11 -11.42 -14.60 -10.59
CA GLN A 11 -10.79 -14.56 -11.91
C GLN A 11 -9.28 -14.71 -11.78
N LEU A 12 -8.70 -15.42 -12.75
CA LEU A 12 -7.26 -15.56 -12.91
C LEU A 12 -6.75 -14.55 -13.93
N PHE A 13 -5.66 -13.86 -13.62
CA PHE A 13 -5.04 -12.84 -14.45
C PHE A 13 -3.58 -13.22 -14.77
N CYS A 14 -3.06 -12.69 -15.88
CA CYS A 14 -1.61 -12.61 -16.06
C CYS A 14 -1.03 -11.54 -15.12
N GLN A 15 0.30 -11.52 -14.99
CA GLN A 15 1.00 -10.57 -14.12
C GLN A 15 0.64 -9.12 -14.46
N ASP A 16 0.71 -8.73 -15.73
CA ASP A 16 0.48 -7.35 -16.18
C ASP A 16 -0.97 -6.89 -15.93
N CYS A 17 -1.95 -7.74 -16.26
CA CYS A 17 -3.36 -7.46 -16.00
C CYS A 17 -3.64 -7.29 -14.51
N LEU A 18 -2.99 -8.11 -13.67
CA LEU A 18 -3.12 -8.01 -12.22
C LEU A 18 -2.54 -6.68 -11.73
N VAL A 19 -1.30 -6.35 -12.11
CA VAL A 19 -0.62 -5.10 -11.72
C VAL A 19 -1.44 -3.89 -12.15
N HIS A 20 -1.91 -3.84 -13.39
CA HIS A 20 -2.71 -2.74 -13.92
C HIS A 20 -4.01 -2.54 -13.12
N ARG A 21 -4.69 -3.63 -12.75
CA ARG A 21 -5.92 -3.56 -11.95
C ARG A 21 -5.68 -3.05 -10.53
N HIS A 22 -4.52 -3.36 -9.96
CA HIS A 22 -4.18 -3.00 -8.58
C HIS A 22 -3.43 -1.67 -8.45
N LEU A 23 -3.32 -0.87 -9.53
CA LEU A 23 -2.78 0.48 -9.46
C LEU A 23 -3.52 1.36 -8.43
N LEU A 24 -4.84 1.19 -8.32
CA LEU A 24 -5.69 1.93 -7.38
C LEU A 24 -5.88 1.20 -6.03
N THR A 25 -5.52 -0.08 -5.97
CA THR A 25 -5.67 -0.92 -4.78
C THR A 25 -4.35 -1.67 -4.51
N PRO A 26 -3.26 -0.95 -4.23
CA PRO A 26 -1.92 -1.54 -4.16
C PRO A 26 -1.67 -2.35 -2.87
N LEU A 27 -2.63 -2.36 -1.94
CA LEU A 27 -2.56 -3.06 -0.66
C LEU A 27 -3.43 -4.34 -0.63
N HIS A 28 -3.94 -4.80 -1.78
CA HIS A 28 -4.64 -6.08 -1.80
C HIS A 28 -3.66 -7.27 -1.77
N HIS A 29 -4.13 -8.36 -1.20
CA HIS A 29 -3.49 -9.66 -1.21
C HIS A 29 -3.65 -10.33 -2.57
N VAL A 30 -2.51 -10.73 -3.13
CA VAL A 30 -2.46 -11.46 -4.38
C VAL A 30 -1.74 -12.79 -4.19
N GLN A 31 -2.14 -13.76 -5.00
CA GLN A 31 -1.64 -15.12 -4.94
C GLN A 31 -1.22 -15.58 -6.32
N HIS A 32 -0.11 -16.32 -6.37
CA HIS A 32 0.42 -16.95 -7.56
C HIS A 32 0.10 -18.45 -7.56
N TRP A 33 -0.38 -18.97 -8.68
CA TRP A 33 -0.57 -20.40 -8.88
C TRP A 33 0.74 -21.05 -9.34
N THR A 34 1.33 -21.90 -8.50
CA THR A 34 2.59 -22.60 -8.77
C THR A 34 2.44 -23.83 -9.67
N GLY A 35 1.19 -24.23 -9.98
CA GLY A 35 0.88 -25.50 -10.61
C GLY A 35 0.30 -26.53 -9.64
N VAL A 36 0.58 -26.36 -8.34
CA VAL A 36 0.15 -27.29 -7.28
C VAL A 36 -0.68 -26.59 -6.21
N PHE A 37 -0.30 -25.38 -5.81
CA PHE A 37 -1.01 -24.59 -4.80
C PHE A 37 -0.91 -23.08 -5.10
N PHE A 38 -1.67 -22.30 -4.32
CA PHE A 38 -1.59 -20.84 -4.34
C PHE A 38 -0.64 -20.36 -3.25
N GLU A 39 0.42 -19.66 -3.64
CA GLU A 39 1.33 -18.97 -2.73
C GLU A 39 1.00 -17.49 -2.66
N CYS A 40 1.12 -16.87 -1.48
CA CYS A 40 0.98 -15.42 -1.34
C CYS A 40 2.20 -14.72 -1.93
N VAL A 41 1.96 -13.71 -2.76
CA VAL A 41 3.02 -12.86 -3.34
C VAL A 41 2.64 -11.41 -3.14
N THR A 42 3.62 -10.52 -3.09
CA THR A 42 3.35 -9.08 -2.97
C THR A 42 3.25 -8.45 -4.35
N LEU A 43 2.44 -7.40 -4.49
CA LEU A 43 2.37 -6.65 -5.74
C LEU A 43 3.73 -6.02 -6.09
N LYS A 44 4.57 -5.71 -5.10
CA LYS A 44 5.96 -5.30 -5.27
C LYS A 44 6.80 -6.35 -5.99
N GLN A 45 6.70 -7.64 -5.63
CA GLN A 45 7.38 -8.74 -6.33
C GLN A 45 6.91 -8.86 -7.78
N LEU A 46 5.67 -8.47 -8.06
CA LEU A 46 5.09 -8.41 -9.40
C LEU A 46 5.40 -7.12 -10.16
N SER A 47 6.33 -6.30 -9.66
CA SER A 47 6.77 -5.02 -10.23
C SER A 47 5.81 -3.83 -10.10
N LEU A 48 4.77 -3.93 -9.26
CA LEU A 48 3.95 -2.76 -8.91
C LEU A 48 4.78 -1.79 -8.06
N CYS A 49 4.86 -0.55 -8.53
CA CYS A 49 5.47 0.54 -7.79
C CYS A 49 4.49 1.71 -7.71
N ILE A 50 4.33 2.24 -6.49
CA ILE A 50 3.38 3.31 -6.18
C ILE A 50 4.10 4.63 -6.35
N GLN A 51 3.66 5.43 -7.31
CA GLN A 51 4.16 6.78 -7.52
C GLN A 51 3.34 7.77 -6.68
N LEU A 52 3.95 8.36 -5.67
CA LEU A 52 3.37 9.45 -4.91
C LEU A 52 3.55 10.79 -5.63
N GLY A 53 2.72 11.76 -5.25
CA GLY A 53 2.76 13.13 -5.77
C GLY A 53 2.22 13.30 -7.19
N HIS A 54 1.69 12.23 -7.81
CA HIS A 54 1.10 12.24 -9.14
C HIS A 54 -0.19 11.40 -9.18
N PRO A 55 -1.08 11.61 -10.18
CA PRO A 55 -2.21 10.73 -10.40
C PRO A 55 -1.77 9.27 -10.65
N VAL A 56 -2.60 8.33 -10.20
CA VAL A 56 -2.33 6.90 -10.34
C VAL A 56 -2.14 6.52 -11.81
N GLY A 57 -1.11 5.73 -12.10
CA GLY A 57 -0.75 5.27 -13.45
C GLY A 57 0.13 6.25 -14.25
N THR A 58 0.41 7.44 -13.73
CA THR A 58 1.35 8.37 -14.37
C THR A 58 2.77 8.19 -13.84
N THR A 59 3.76 8.36 -14.72
CA THR A 59 5.18 8.28 -14.36
C THR A 59 5.72 9.67 -14.01
N CYS A 60 6.50 9.74 -12.94
CA CYS A 60 7.22 10.96 -12.59
C CYS A 60 8.48 11.10 -13.46
N LEU A 61 8.83 12.33 -13.85
CA LEU A 61 10.08 12.62 -14.55
C LEU A 61 11.31 12.61 -13.62
N ASN A 62 11.09 12.82 -12.32
CA ASN A 62 12.13 12.76 -11.29
C ASN A 62 11.64 11.94 -10.08
N PRO A 63 11.49 10.60 -10.23
CA PRO A 63 11.06 9.74 -9.14
C PRO A 63 12.20 9.51 -8.15
N GLU A 64 11.94 9.73 -6.87
CA GLU A 64 12.86 9.41 -5.78
C GLU A 64 12.38 8.13 -5.10
N LYS A 65 13.15 7.05 -5.22
CA LYS A 65 12.79 5.77 -4.60
C LYS A 65 12.79 5.88 -3.08
N ALA A 66 11.87 5.19 -2.43
CA ALA A 66 11.95 4.98 -0.99
C ALA A 66 13.30 4.36 -0.61
N TYR A 67 13.83 4.76 0.55
CA TYR A 67 15.11 4.28 1.06
C TYR A 67 15.15 2.74 1.01
N ASN A 68 16.21 2.16 0.45
CA ASN A 68 16.43 0.71 0.35
C ASN A 68 15.29 -0.13 -0.29
N ASN A 69 14.29 0.52 -0.89
CA ASN A 69 13.10 -0.14 -1.45
C ASN A 69 12.43 -1.12 -0.46
N ASP A 70 12.49 -0.84 0.84
CA ASP A 70 11.97 -1.67 1.93
C ASP A 70 10.78 -1.01 2.65
N PHE A 71 10.01 -0.22 1.92
CA PHE A 71 8.88 0.51 2.50
C PHE A 71 7.73 -0.41 2.88
N VAL A 72 7.22 -0.23 4.10
CA VAL A 72 6.16 -1.07 4.67
C VAL A 72 4.92 -0.24 4.96
N VAL A 73 3.75 -0.71 4.52
CA VAL A 73 2.46 -0.09 4.81
C VAL A 73 1.64 -1.01 5.70
N LEU A 74 1.18 -0.49 6.82
CA LEU A 74 0.26 -1.18 7.72
C LEU A 74 -1.16 -0.86 7.27
N ASP A 75 -1.92 -1.87 6.90
CA ASP A 75 -3.37 -1.78 6.68
C ASP A 75 -4.11 -2.63 7.72
N THR A 76 -5.44 -2.51 7.81
CA THR A 76 -6.21 -3.30 8.80
C THR A 76 -6.16 -4.80 8.53
N ASN A 77 -5.86 -5.17 7.29
CA ASN A 77 -5.84 -6.57 6.87
C ASN A 77 -4.48 -7.20 7.15
N GLU A 78 -3.39 -6.64 6.62
CA GLU A 78 -2.01 -7.12 6.83
C GLU A 78 -0.96 -5.99 6.77
N ILE A 79 0.29 -6.40 6.95
CA ILE A 79 1.48 -5.56 6.76
C ILE A 79 2.00 -5.81 5.33
N HIS A 80 2.03 -4.76 4.51
CA HIS A 80 2.37 -4.86 3.09
C HIS A 80 3.75 -4.28 2.81
N GLU A 81 4.64 -5.09 2.23
CA GLU A 81 5.83 -4.56 1.58
C GLU A 81 5.48 -3.99 0.20
N VAL A 82 5.74 -2.70 0.01
CA VAL A 82 5.41 -1.99 -1.23
C VAL A 82 6.63 -1.36 -1.88
N GLY A 83 6.66 -1.35 -3.21
CA GLY A 83 7.58 -0.49 -3.95
C GLY A 83 7.00 0.92 -4.00
N LEU A 84 7.77 1.92 -3.59
CA LEU A 84 7.28 3.30 -3.49
C LEU A 84 8.28 4.30 -4.04
N ASN A 85 7.78 5.24 -4.83
CA ASN A 85 8.52 6.37 -5.34
C ASN A 85 7.85 7.67 -4.89
N PHE A 86 8.62 8.55 -4.27
CA PHE A 86 8.27 9.94 -4.05
C PHE A 86 8.45 10.75 -5.34
N CYS A 87 7.71 11.83 -5.47
CA CYS A 87 7.92 12.83 -6.52
C CYS A 87 9.01 13.82 -6.07
N GLY A 88 9.98 14.08 -6.96
CA GLY A 88 11.03 15.09 -6.81
C GLY A 88 10.95 16.23 -7.84
N CYS A 89 9.82 16.46 -8.50
CA CYS A 89 9.63 17.57 -9.46
C CYS A 89 9.70 18.97 -8.79
N ASN A 90 9.88 20.06 -9.53
CA ASN A 90 10.04 21.42 -8.94
C ASN A 90 8.88 21.90 -8.04
N THR A 91 7.69 21.30 -8.13
CA THR A 91 6.53 21.55 -7.25
C THR A 91 6.49 20.63 -6.03
N THR A 92 7.61 19.97 -5.70
CA THR A 92 7.64 18.88 -4.71
C THR A 92 7.30 19.36 -3.32
N GLN A 93 6.26 18.74 -2.77
CA GLN A 93 5.92 18.79 -1.36
C GLN A 93 6.77 17.77 -0.61
N SER A 94 6.96 17.97 0.70
CA SER A 94 7.72 17.05 1.55
C SER A 94 7.23 15.60 1.43
N HIS A 95 8.10 14.61 1.64
CA HIS A 95 7.72 13.18 1.64
C HIS A 95 6.52 12.90 2.55
N LEU A 96 6.46 13.59 3.70
CA LEU A 96 5.32 13.54 4.62
C LEU A 96 4.02 14.00 3.97
N THR A 97 4.02 15.16 3.30
CA THR A 97 2.82 15.68 2.63
C THR A 97 2.35 14.73 1.53
N GLN A 98 3.27 14.14 0.78
CA GLN A 98 2.95 13.16 -0.27
C GLN A 98 2.27 11.90 0.31
N LEU A 99 2.76 11.39 1.45
CA LEU A 99 2.13 10.28 2.16
C LEU A 99 0.73 10.63 2.69
N LEU A 100 0.58 11.80 3.30
CA LEU A 100 -0.71 12.26 3.81
C LEU A 100 -1.75 12.45 2.70
N HIS A 101 -1.34 12.94 1.52
CA HIS A 101 -2.21 13.01 0.35
C HIS A 101 -2.63 11.63 -0.16
N ALA A 102 -1.78 10.62 0.00
CA ALA A 102 -2.13 9.21 -0.24
C ALA A 102 -2.93 8.58 0.92
N ARG A 103 -3.36 9.36 1.92
CA ARG A 103 -4.07 8.90 3.12
C ARG A 103 -3.27 7.88 3.92
N TRP A 104 -1.94 8.03 3.92
CA TRP A 104 -1.00 7.22 4.68
C TRP A 104 -0.32 8.09 5.73
N TYR A 105 -0.45 7.67 6.97
CA TYR A 105 0.14 8.34 8.12
C TYR A 105 1.55 7.78 8.38
N PRO A 106 2.61 8.57 8.20
CA PRO A 106 3.98 8.09 8.39
C PRO A 106 4.25 7.72 9.85
N ALA A 107 5.05 6.68 10.08
CA ALA A 107 5.52 6.34 11.42
C ALA A 107 6.61 7.31 11.92
N THR A 108 7.36 7.92 11.01
CA THR A 108 8.44 8.88 11.31
C THR A 108 8.40 10.06 10.35
N MET A 109 8.75 11.26 10.84
CA MET A 109 8.57 12.52 10.09
C MET A 109 9.68 12.82 9.08
N LEU A 110 10.90 12.33 9.30
CA LEU A 110 12.09 12.72 8.51
C LEU A 110 12.38 11.75 7.36
N LEU A 111 12.40 10.45 7.65
CA LEU A 111 12.62 9.39 6.67
C LEU A 111 11.66 8.24 7.02
N PRO A 112 10.40 8.35 6.56
CA PRO A 112 9.43 7.29 6.77
C PRO A 112 9.92 6.03 6.06
N LYS A 113 10.17 4.97 6.83
CA LYS A 113 10.33 3.61 6.31
C LYS A 113 9.01 2.84 6.34
N SER A 114 8.08 3.33 7.15
CA SER A 114 6.75 2.75 7.26
C SER A 114 5.69 3.83 7.40
N ALA A 115 4.48 3.46 6.99
CA ALA A 115 3.28 4.26 7.18
C ALA A 115 2.10 3.34 7.53
N ALA A 116 1.13 3.85 8.27
CA ALA A 116 -0.16 3.20 8.47
C ALA A 116 -1.20 3.85 7.58
N THR A 117 -2.14 3.09 7.03
CA THR A 117 -3.29 3.68 6.35
C THR A 117 -4.18 4.40 7.35
N PHE A 118 -4.91 5.42 6.91
CA PHE A 118 -5.90 6.07 7.77
C PHE A 118 -7.00 5.10 8.23
N HIS A 119 -7.25 4.03 7.47
CA HIS A 119 -8.20 2.99 7.87
C HIS A 119 -7.77 2.29 9.18
N VAL A 120 -6.47 2.03 9.36
CA VAL A 120 -5.92 1.53 10.63
C VAL A 120 -6.16 2.52 11.77
N LEU A 121 -5.99 3.82 11.52
CA LEU A 121 -6.22 4.84 12.54
C LEU A 121 -7.70 4.92 12.95
N ASP A 122 -8.61 4.89 11.99
CA ASP A 122 -10.06 4.90 12.23
C ASP A 122 -10.46 3.67 13.06
N HIS A 123 -9.93 2.49 12.72
CA HIS A 123 -10.19 1.24 13.43
C HIS A 123 -9.61 1.24 14.86
N PHE A 124 -8.40 1.78 15.03
CA PHE A 124 -7.81 1.95 16.36
C PHE A 124 -8.63 2.89 17.24
N GLN A 125 -9.14 3.99 16.69
CA GLN A 125 -10.02 4.91 17.42
C GLN A 125 -11.29 4.21 17.91
N MET A 126 -11.90 3.38 17.07
CA MET A 126 -13.07 2.58 17.43
C MET A 126 -12.78 1.63 18.61
N TYR A 127 -11.72 0.82 18.53
CA TYR A 127 -11.34 -0.09 19.63
C TYR A 127 -10.97 0.62 20.93
N MET A 128 -10.31 1.77 20.84
CA MET A 128 -9.98 2.58 22.00
C MET A 128 -11.23 3.14 22.70
N PHE A 129 -12.33 3.35 21.95
CA PHE A 129 -13.61 3.76 22.53
C PHE A 129 -14.33 2.57 23.20
N GLU A 130 -14.34 1.41 22.58
CA GLU A 130 -14.97 0.19 23.11
C GLU A 130 -14.32 -0.29 24.41
N SER A 131 -12.99 -0.28 24.48
CA SER A 131 -12.24 -0.64 25.70
C SER A 131 -12.48 0.30 26.87
N LYS A 132 -12.84 1.56 26.60
CA LYS A 132 -13.28 2.52 27.64
C LYS A 132 -14.73 2.31 28.03
N GLY A 133 -15.60 1.89 27.11
CA GLY A 133 -17.00 1.56 27.40
C GLY A 133 -17.14 0.36 28.34
N SER A 134 -16.35 -0.70 28.12
CA SER A 134 -16.38 -1.92 28.94
C SER A 134 -15.87 -1.73 30.38
N ALA A 135 -15.17 -0.62 30.68
CA ALA A 135 -14.68 -0.34 32.03
C ALA A 135 -15.75 0.30 32.94
N PHE A 136 -16.94 0.58 32.41
CA PHE A 136 -18.07 1.16 33.15
C PHE A 136 -19.27 0.20 33.32
N GLU A 137 -19.10 -1.10 33.03
CA GLU A 137 -20.05 -2.16 33.39
C GLU A 137 -19.62 -2.92 34.65
#